data_AF-A0AB36G1I5-F1
#
_entry.id   AF-A0AB36G1I5-F1
#
_cell.length_a   1.000
_cell.length_b   1.000
_cell.length_c   1.000
_cell.angle_alpha   90.00
_cell.angle_beta   90.00
_cell.angle_gamma   90.00
#
_symmetry.space_group_name_H-M   'P 1'
#
loop_
_entity.id
_entity.type
_entity.pdbx_description
1 polymer ?
#
loop_
_entity_poly.entity_id
_entity_poly.type
_entity_poly.pdbx_seq_one_letter_code
_entity_poly.pdbx_strand_id
1 'polypeptide(L)'
;MMNIKELLSIEKHPKIQQTYMLPSSENSKSLKIELQCDDDKYHKDSFILDISRSSVQFQRKTNQYRYNATNIIARIDFYASHTNPEFNPNKIPSDKRLSELMEKYSEFRFRDQNHIHIFIESYADKWAFPLNEFNIKTNDDFLNQSYDFCQFCNIINIKFAKGDLFC
;
A
#
# COMPACT_ATOMS: atom_id res chain seq x y z
N MET A 1 -18.28 10.54 -0.73
CA MET A 1 -17.95 9.10 -0.78
C MET A 1 -16.51 8.99 -1.27
N MET A 2 -15.70 8.15 -0.66
CA MET A 2 -14.25 8.10 -0.91
C MET A 2 -13.96 7.27 -2.16
N ASN A 3 -13.60 7.89 -3.27
CA ASN A 3 -13.31 7.14 -4.50
C ASN A 3 -11.88 6.58 -4.47
N ILE A 4 -11.74 5.33 -4.04
CA ILE A 4 -10.45 4.62 -3.92
C ILE A 4 -9.67 4.61 -5.23
N LYS A 5 -10.36 4.44 -6.37
CA LYS A 5 -9.72 4.41 -7.68
C LYS A 5 -9.09 5.76 -8.02
N GLU A 6 -9.82 6.85 -7.79
CA GLU A 6 -9.29 8.21 -7.95
C GLU A 6 -8.10 8.43 -7.01
N LEU A 7 -8.24 8.07 -5.72
CA LEU A 7 -7.16 8.23 -4.73
C LEU A 7 -5.88 7.49 -5.10
N LEU A 8 -5.97 6.32 -5.73
CA LEU A 8 -4.81 5.58 -6.24
C LEU A 8 -4.23 6.20 -7.51
N SER A 9 -5.06 6.80 -8.37
CA SER A 9 -4.63 7.34 -9.67
C SER A 9 -4.14 8.78 -9.64
N ILE A 10 -4.49 9.59 -8.64
CA ILE A 10 -4.03 10.98 -8.56
C ILE A 10 -2.52 11.03 -8.39
N GLU A 11 -1.86 11.89 -9.14
CA GLU A 11 -0.43 12.12 -8.99
C GLU A 11 -0.14 12.78 -7.64
N LYS A 12 0.76 12.19 -6.87
CA LYS A 12 1.18 12.67 -5.55
C LYS A 12 2.68 12.78 -5.52
N HIS A 13 3.20 13.69 -4.73
CA HIS A 13 4.64 13.79 -4.50
C HIS A 13 4.94 14.18 -3.05
N PRO A 14 6.15 13.92 -2.54
CA PRO A 14 6.53 14.34 -1.21
C PRO A 14 6.39 15.85 -1.03
N LYS A 15 5.88 16.28 0.14
CA LYS A 15 5.88 17.71 0.51
C LYS A 15 7.30 18.25 0.69
N ILE A 16 8.21 17.40 1.18
CA ILE A 16 9.61 17.73 1.37
C ILE A 16 10.42 16.95 0.35
N GLN A 17 11.15 17.64 -0.52
CA GLN A 17 11.99 16.99 -1.50
C GLN A 17 13.34 16.63 -0.89
N GLN A 18 13.55 15.33 -0.64
CA GLN A 18 14.80 14.80 -0.09
C GLN A 18 14.95 13.31 -0.43
N THR A 19 16.10 12.74 -0.11
CA THR A 19 16.28 11.29 -0.10
C THR A 19 15.81 10.75 1.25
N TYR A 20 14.89 9.79 1.23
CA TYR A 20 14.34 9.16 2.42
C TYR A 20 15.06 7.84 2.71
N MET A 21 15.63 7.72 3.91
CA MET A 21 16.27 6.49 4.36
C MET A 21 15.21 5.45 4.73
N LEU A 22 15.22 4.29 4.09
CA LEU A 22 14.29 3.21 4.42
C LEU A 22 14.54 2.67 5.84
N PRO A 23 13.49 2.20 6.52
CA PRO A 23 13.61 1.57 7.82
C PRO A 23 14.52 0.35 7.82
N SER A 24 15.46 0.34 8.77
CA SER A 24 16.52 -0.65 8.87
C SER A 24 16.73 -1.10 10.32
N SER A 25 17.66 -2.03 10.51
CA SER A 25 18.08 -2.43 11.86
C SER A 25 18.97 -1.39 12.54
N GLU A 26 19.64 -0.55 11.74
CA GLU A 26 20.61 0.46 12.19
C GLU A 26 19.99 1.86 12.34
N ASN A 27 18.76 2.07 11.85
CA ASN A 27 18.06 3.36 11.90
C ASN A 27 16.62 3.23 12.43
N SER A 28 15.77 4.22 12.14
CA SER A 28 14.36 4.21 12.54
C SER A 28 13.60 3.01 11.97
N LYS A 29 12.79 2.35 12.82
CA LYS A 29 11.92 1.23 12.41
C LYS A 29 10.71 1.66 11.57
N SER A 30 10.46 2.95 11.47
CA SER A 30 9.37 3.52 10.68
C SER A 30 9.78 4.84 10.02
N LEU A 31 9.28 5.04 8.82
CA LEU A 31 9.43 6.22 8.01
C LEU A 31 8.02 6.68 7.62
N LYS A 32 7.70 7.94 7.89
CA LYS A 32 6.44 8.58 7.53
C LYS A 32 6.73 9.75 6.62
N ILE A 33 6.12 9.75 5.44
CA ILE A 33 6.30 10.79 4.43
C ILE A 33 4.95 11.43 4.16
N GLU A 34 4.85 12.74 4.38
CA GLU A 34 3.68 13.50 3.94
C GLU A 34 3.77 13.78 2.44
N LEU A 35 2.65 13.55 1.76
CA LEU A 35 2.51 13.79 0.34
C LEU A 35 1.52 14.93 0.10
N GLN A 36 1.62 15.54 -1.07
CA GLN A 36 0.66 16.50 -1.60
C GLN A 36 0.35 16.18 -3.07
N CYS A 37 -0.72 16.75 -3.59
CA CYS A 37 -1.11 16.70 -4.99
C CYS A 37 -1.63 18.07 -5.44
N ASP A 38 -1.54 18.35 -6.73
CA ASP A 38 -2.01 19.60 -7.33
C ASP A 38 -3.45 19.47 -7.92
N ASP A 39 -4.14 18.37 -7.64
CA ASP A 39 -5.50 18.13 -8.11
C ASP A 39 -6.52 19.07 -7.43
N ASP A 40 -7.35 19.76 -8.21
CA ASP A 40 -8.32 20.76 -7.72
C ASP A 40 -9.28 20.21 -6.65
N LYS A 41 -9.66 18.94 -6.73
CA LYS A 41 -10.58 18.31 -5.78
C LYS A 41 -9.87 17.90 -4.49
N TYR A 42 -8.61 17.47 -4.60
CA TYR A 42 -7.90 16.76 -3.54
C TYR A 42 -6.71 17.53 -2.92
N HIS A 43 -6.32 18.69 -3.46
CA HIS A 43 -5.13 19.46 -3.05
C HIS A 43 -5.10 19.89 -1.57
N LYS A 44 -6.26 19.93 -0.88
CA LYS A 44 -6.35 20.27 0.55
C LYS A 44 -6.33 19.06 1.47
N ASP A 45 -6.38 17.85 0.91
CA ASP A 45 -6.48 16.63 1.69
C ASP A 45 -5.10 16.15 2.16
N SER A 46 -5.11 15.28 3.16
CA SER A 46 -3.88 14.71 3.73
C SER A 46 -3.57 13.35 3.13
N PHE A 47 -2.36 13.22 2.59
CA PHE A 47 -1.82 11.99 2.03
C PHE A 47 -0.55 11.59 2.76
N ILE A 48 -0.42 10.31 3.11
CA ILE A 48 0.73 9.82 3.86
C ILE A 48 1.19 8.49 3.28
N LEU A 49 2.50 8.37 3.05
CA LEU A 49 3.17 7.10 2.82
C LEU A 49 3.88 6.69 4.12
N ASP A 50 3.47 5.57 4.71
CA ASP A 50 4.18 4.94 5.82
C ASP A 50 4.96 3.73 5.32
N ILE A 51 6.19 3.63 5.76
CA ILE A 51 7.07 2.50 5.52
C ILE A 51 7.57 2.03 6.88
N SER A 52 7.49 0.73 7.16
CA SER A 52 7.92 0.21 8.46
C SER A 52 8.50 -1.19 8.38
N ARG A 53 9.26 -1.55 9.41
CA ARG A 53 9.86 -2.86 9.62
C ARG A 53 9.53 -3.35 11.03
N SER A 54 9.19 -4.63 11.16
CA SER A 54 9.00 -5.27 12.45
C SER A 54 10.34 -5.53 13.15
N SER A 55 10.38 -5.28 14.46
CA SER A 55 11.55 -5.61 15.29
C SER A 55 11.56 -7.03 15.84
N VAL A 56 10.44 -7.74 15.74
CA VAL A 56 10.31 -9.11 16.24
C VAL A 56 10.45 -10.11 15.10
N GLN A 57 9.86 -9.77 13.95
CA GLN A 57 9.88 -10.62 12.76
C GLN A 57 10.56 -9.82 11.65
N PHE A 58 11.89 -9.86 11.60
CA PHE A 58 12.70 -8.98 10.75
C PHE A 58 12.35 -9.00 9.25
N GLN A 59 11.77 -10.11 8.78
CA GLN A 59 11.29 -10.25 7.41
C GLN A 59 10.00 -9.45 7.16
N ARG A 60 9.18 -9.21 8.19
CA ARG A 60 7.95 -8.43 8.07
C ARG A 60 8.27 -6.95 7.93
N LYS A 61 7.93 -6.44 6.76
CA LYS A 61 7.98 -5.04 6.37
C LYS A 61 6.59 -4.63 5.89
N THR A 62 6.29 -3.34 5.89
CA THR A 62 5.02 -2.80 5.41
C THR A 62 5.27 -1.54 4.62
N ASN A 63 4.62 -1.42 3.45
CA ASN A 63 4.40 -0.16 2.77
C ASN A 63 2.90 0.17 2.83
N GLN A 64 2.54 1.40 3.18
CA GLN A 64 1.15 1.78 3.40
C GLN A 64 0.86 3.18 2.89
N TYR A 65 -0.21 3.32 2.12
CA TYR A 65 -0.74 4.60 1.67
C TYR A 65 -2.02 4.93 2.46
N ARG A 66 -2.03 6.12 3.08
CA ARG A 66 -3.18 6.65 3.82
C ARG A 66 -3.70 7.95 3.22
N TYR A 67 -5.02 8.13 3.35
CA TYR A 67 -5.76 9.34 3.03
C TYR A 67 -6.46 9.88 4.29
N ASN A 68 -6.58 11.20 4.40
CA ASN A 68 -7.12 11.92 5.56
C ASN A 68 -6.50 11.48 6.89
N ALA A 69 -5.19 11.22 6.87
CA ALA A 69 -4.38 10.72 7.98
C ALA A 69 -4.76 9.35 8.58
N THR A 70 -6.01 8.90 8.51
CA THR A 70 -6.47 7.67 9.19
C THR A 70 -6.79 6.53 8.24
N ASN A 71 -7.31 6.84 7.04
CA ASN A 71 -7.88 5.82 6.17
C ASN A 71 -6.78 5.15 5.37
N ILE A 72 -6.53 3.87 5.62
CA ILE A 72 -5.53 3.09 4.89
C ILE A 72 -6.15 2.62 3.58
N ILE A 73 -5.70 3.20 2.47
CA ILE A 73 -6.24 2.98 1.13
C ILE A 73 -5.64 1.73 0.50
N ALA A 74 -4.31 1.61 0.59
CA ALA A 74 -3.57 0.45 0.12
C ALA A 74 -2.42 0.13 1.06
N ARG A 75 -2.06 -1.15 1.17
CA ARG A 75 -0.96 -1.61 2.01
C ARG A 75 -0.33 -2.87 1.44
N ILE A 76 0.98 -2.92 1.25
CA ILE A 76 1.70 -4.17 1.04
C ILE A 76 2.25 -4.64 2.38
N ASP A 77 1.94 -5.89 2.73
CA ASP A 77 2.58 -6.58 3.85
C ASP A 77 3.49 -7.69 3.31
N PHE A 78 4.70 -7.75 3.86
CA PHE A 78 5.73 -8.72 3.48
C PHE A 78 5.72 -9.89 4.44
N TYR A 79 5.77 -11.12 3.92
CA TYR A 79 5.74 -12.36 4.70
C TYR A 79 4.67 -12.37 5.81
N ALA A 80 3.47 -11.94 5.44
CA ALA A 80 2.32 -11.89 6.33
C ALA A 80 1.28 -12.96 5.94
N SER A 81 0.47 -13.34 6.92
CA SER A 81 -0.64 -14.26 6.73
C SER A 81 -1.97 -13.51 6.88
N HIS A 82 -2.89 -13.72 5.94
CA HIS A 82 -4.21 -13.11 5.93
C HIS A 82 -5.24 -14.07 5.33
N THR A 83 -6.48 -14.02 5.79
CA THR A 83 -7.60 -14.76 5.19
C THR A 83 -8.66 -13.77 4.80
N ASN A 84 -9.02 -13.73 3.52
CA ASN A 84 -10.11 -12.89 3.05
C ASN A 84 -11.45 -13.40 3.61
N PRO A 85 -12.44 -12.51 3.80
CA PRO A 85 -13.79 -12.94 4.13
C PRO A 85 -14.48 -13.62 2.92
N GLU A 86 -15.68 -14.16 3.15
CA GLU A 86 -16.57 -14.62 2.09
C GLU A 86 -17.05 -13.44 1.23
N PHE A 87 -17.05 -13.63 -0.09
CA PHE A 87 -17.60 -12.68 -1.04
C PHE A 87 -19.13 -12.59 -0.95
N ASN A 88 -19.63 -11.38 -0.76
CA ASN A 88 -21.04 -11.03 -0.70
C ASN A 88 -21.45 -10.22 -1.96
N PRO A 89 -22.31 -10.79 -2.84
CA PRO A 89 -22.82 -10.11 -4.03
C PRO A 89 -23.63 -8.82 -3.76
N ASN A 90 -24.11 -8.60 -2.54
CA ASN A 90 -24.81 -7.37 -2.17
C ASN A 90 -23.86 -6.23 -1.77
N LYS A 91 -22.55 -6.50 -1.68
CA LYS A 91 -21.51 -5.53 -1.31
C LYS A 91 -20.50 -5.30 -2.44
N ILE A 92 -20.94 -5.42 -3.69
CA ILE A 92 -20.05 -5.29 -4.85
C ILE A 92 -19.52 -3.85 -4.97
N PRO A 93 -18.19 -3.65 -5.08
CA PRO A 93 -17.65 -2.34 -5.41
C PRO A 93 -18.00 -1.96 -6.85
N SER A 94 -18.08 -0.66 -7.15
CA SER A 94 -18.35 -0.18 -8.51
C SER A 94 -17.27 -0.54 -9.53
N ASP A 95 -16.05 -0.85 -9.07
CA ASP A 95 -14.98 -1.33 -9.95
C ASP A 95 -15.16 -2.82 -10.26
N LYS A 96 -15.56 -3.12 -11.49
CA LYS A 96 -15.84 -4.48 -11.96
C LYS A 96 -14.64 -5.43 -11.80
N ARG A 97 -13.43 -4.98 -12.15
CA ARG A 97 -12.21 -5.81 -12.04
C ARG A 97 -11.95 -6.13 -10.57
N LEU A 98 -12.11 -5.15 -9.68
CA LEU A 98 -11.95 -5.37 -8.25
C LEU A 98 -12.99 -6.37 -7.72
N SER A 99 -14.25 -6.27 -8.16
CA SER A 99 -15.28 -7.25 -7.80
C SER A 99 -14.94 -8.67 -8.27
N GLU A 100 -14.46 -8.84 -9.52
CA GLU A 100 -14.04 -10.14 -10.07
C GLU A 100 -12.87 -10.72 -9.26
N LEU A 101 -11.92 -9.88 -8.83
CA LEU A 101 -10.83 -10.31 -7.95
C LEU A 101 -11.32 -10.70 -6.55
N MET A 102 -12.27 -9.96 -5.99
CA MET A 102 -12.85 -10.30 -4.68
C MET A 102 -13.57 -11.64 -4.72
N GLU A 103 -14.34 -11.92 -5.77
CA GLU A 103 -14.97 -13.22 -5.95
C GLU A 103 -13.91 -14.34 -6.08
N LYS A 104 -12.90 -14.13 -6.95
CA LYS A 104 -11.80 -15.08 -7.18
C LYS A 104 -11.02 -15.42 -5.91
N TYR A 105 -10.78 -14.43 -5.04
CA TYR A 105 -9.99 -14.57 -3.81
C TYR A 105 -10.85 -14.62 -2.53
N SER A 106 -12.14 -14.93 -2.65
CA SER A 106 -13.05 -15.18 -1.53
C SER A 106 -12.51 -16.31 -0.64
N GLU A 107 -12.48 -16.09 0.68
CA GLU A 107 -11.97 -17.06 1.68
C GLU A 107 -10.51 -17.54 1.46
N PHE A 108 -9.80 -16.95 0.50
CA PHE A 108 -8.44 -17.35 0.19
C PHE A 108 -7.51 -16.98 1.35
N ARG A 109 -6.66 -17.94 1.73
CA ARG A 109 -5.68 -17.78 2.81
C ARG A 109 -4.27 -17.56 2.26
N PHE A 110 -3.79 -16.33 2.40
CA PHE A 110 -2.40 -15.95 2.21
C PHE A 110 -1.57 -16.47 3.40
N ARG A 111 -0.48 -17.19 3.12
CA ARG A 111 0.39 -17.78 4.15
C ARG A 111 1.81 -17.29 3.94
N ASP A 112 2.25 -16.42 4.84
CA ASP A 112 3.62 -15.88 4.93
C ASP A 112 4.19 -15.45 3.56
N GLN A 113 3.36 -14.75 2.79
CA GLN A 113 3.71 -14.27 1.44
C GLN A 113 3.47 -12.77 1.32
N ASN A 114 4.12 -12.13 0.36
CA ASN A 114 3.91 -10.72 0.05
C ASN A 114 2.56 -10.56 -0.65
N HIS A 115 1.71 -9.66 -0.16
CA HIS A 115 0.40 -9.40 -0.74
C HIS A 115 -0.01 -7.95 -0.49
N ILE A 116 -0.93 -7.46 -1.32
CA ILE A 116 -1.48 -6.12 -1.22
C ILE A 116 -2.89 -6.18 -0.64
N HIS A 117 -3.14 -5.32 0.34
CA HIS A 117 -4.44 -5.00 0.87
C HIS A 117 -4.98 -3.75 0.19
N ILE A 118 -6.22 -3.80 -0.28
CA ILE A 118 -6.95 -2.64 -0.82
C ILE A 118 -8.21 -2.44 0.03
N PHE A 119 -8.48 -1.20 0.43
CA PHE A 119 -9.71 -0.87 1.16
C PHE A 119 -10.94 -0.94 0.26
N ILE A 120 -11.99 -1.61 0.76
CA ILE A 120 -13.26 -1.78 0.08
C ILE A 120 -14.37 -1.11 0.91
N GLU A 121 -14.88 0.02 0.41
CA GLU A 121 -15.84 0.86 1.14
C GLU A 121 -17.14 0.11 1.51
N SER A 122 -17.66 -0.74 0.63
CA SER A 122 -18.86 -1.55 0.88
C SER A 122 -18.69 -2.60 1.98
N TYR A 123 -17.46 -2.97 2.32
CA TYR A 123 -17.12 -3.86 3.44
C TYR A 123 -16.64 -3.10 4.67
N ALA A 124 -16.31 -1.81 4.52
CA ALA A 124 -15.58 -1.02 5.52
C ALA A 124 -14.30 -1.70 6.01
N ASP A 125 -13.67 -2.52 5.16
CA ASP A 125 -12.49 -3.30 5.49
C ASP A 125 -11.61 -3.51 4.25
N LYS A 126 -10.41 -4.05 4.46
CA LYS A 126 -9.44 -4.31 3.39
C LYS A 126 -9.52 -5.75 2.92
N TRP A 127 -9.32 -5.95 1.63
CA TRP A 127 -9.17 -7.25 1.00
C TRP A 127 -7.74 -7.46 0.53
N ALA A 128 -7.21 -8.66 0.73
CA ALA A 128 -5.89 -9.06 0.27
C ALA A 128 -5.93 -9.66 -1.13
N PHE A 129 -4.90 -9.36 -1.92
CA PHE A 129 -4.71 -9.86 -3.26
C PHE A 129 -3.23 -10.14 -3.53
N PRO A 130 -2.90 -11.07 -4.45
CA PRO A 130 -1.55 -11.22 -4.94
C PRO A 130 -1.04 -9.93 -5.62
N LEU A 131 0.26 -9.64 -5.47
CA LEU A 131 0.87 -8.43 -6.04
C LEU A 131 0.78 -8.36 -7.58
N ASN A 132 0.89 -9.52 -8.25
CA ASN A 132 0.86 -9.61 -9.70
C ASN A 132 -0.50 -9.21 -10.30
N GLU A 133 -1.60 -9.32 -9.55
CA GLU A 133 -2.92 -8.83 -9.98
C GLU A 133 -2.95 -7.31 -10.18
N PHE A 134 -1.94 -6.58 -9.68
CA PHE A 134 -1.79 -5.13 -9.83
C PHE A 134 -0.51 -4.74 -10.58
N ASN A 135 0.11 -5.67 -11.31
CA ASN A 135 1.40 -5.47 -12.00
C ASN A 135 2.55 -5.07 -11.06
N ILE A 136 2.40 -5.33 -9.77
CA ILE A 136 3.45 -5.13 -8.78
C ILE A 136 4.32 -6.39 -8.81
N LYS A 137 5.62 -6.22 -9.06
CA LYS A 137 6.54 -7.36 -9.07
C LYS A 137 6.57 -7.99 -7.69
N THR A 138 6.54 -9.31 -7.63
CA THR A 138 6.90 -10.05 -6.43
C THR A 138 8.42 -10.09 -6.34
N ASN A 139 9.00 -9.25 -5.48
CA ASN A 139 10.42 -9.31 -5.19
C ASN A 139 10.66 -9.19 -3.66
N ASP A 140 11.80 -9.71 -3.21
CA ASP A 140 12.18 -9.67 -1.80
C ASP A 140 13.05 -8.44 -1.46
N ASP A 141 13.42 -7.64 -2.46
CA ASP A 141 14.20 -6.41 -2.28
C ASP A 141 13.28 -5.25 -1.87
N PHE A 142 13.36 -4.85 -0.61
CA PHE A 142 12.42 -3.87 -0.06
C PHE A 142 12.50 -2.52 -0.75
N LEU A 143 13.69 -2.12 -1.21
CA LEU A 143 13.88 -0.85 -1.91
C LEU A 143 13.07 -0.83 -3.21
N ASN A 144 13.28 -1.83 -4.08
CA ASN A 144 12.56 -1.95 -5.33
C ASN A 144 11.06 -2.12 -5.10
N GLN A 145 10.64 -2.96 -4.14
CA GLN A 145 9.23 -3.13 -3.83
C GLN A 145 8.58 -1.84 -3.29
N SER A 146 9.32 -0.99 -2.57
CA SER A 146 8.83 0.31 -2.11
C SER A 146 8.64 1.29 -3.29
N TYR A 147 9.52 1.26 -4.29
CA TYR A 147 9.31 1.99 -5.54
C TYR A 147 8.12 1.44 -6.35
N ASP A 148 7.99 0.12 -6.49
CA ASP A 148 6.85 -0.50 -7.18
C ASP A 148 5.52 -0.12 -6.50
N PHE A 149 5.50 -0.05 -5.16
CA PHE A 149 4.32 0.41 -4.42
C PHE A 149 4.03 1.89 -4.63
N CYS A 150 5.05 2.74 -4.69
CA CYS A 150 4.89 4.15 -5.01
C CYS A 150 4.32 4.33 -6.42
N GLN A 151 4.82 3.58 -7.40
CA GLN A 151 4.29 3.58 -8.76
C GLN A 151 2.82 3.15 -8.80
N PHE A 152 2.45 2.10 -8.07
CA PHE A 152 1.07 1.66 -7.94
C PHE A 152 0.14 2.74 -7.35
N CYS A 153 0.63 3.51 -6.37
CA CYS A 153 -0.12 4.60 -5.72
C CYS A 153 -0.01 5.95 -6.45
N ASN A 154 0.59 5.98 -7.64
CA ASN A 154 0.95 7.18 -8.41
C ASN A 154 1.68 8.25 -7.57
N ILE A 155 2.65 7.81 -6.77
CA ILE A 155 3.56 8.66 -6.00
C ILE A 155 4.84 8.86 -6.81
N ILE A 156 5.07 10.08 -7.28
CA ILE A 156 6.19 10.45 -8.13
C ILE A 156 7.23 11.29 -7.39
N ASN A 157 8.36 11.54 -8.05
CA ASN A 157 9.45 12.39 -7.55
C ASN A 157 10.01 12.00 -6.17
N ILE A 158 9.77 10.76 -5.72
CA ILE A 158 10.27 10.23 -4.46
C ILE A 158 11.61 9.53 -4.67
N LYS A 159 12.52 9.68 -3.71
CA LYS A 159 13.84 9.02 -3.73
C LYS A 159 14.06 8.33 -2.39
N PHE A 160 14.43 7.05 -2.45
CA PHE A 160 14.80 6.23 -1.31
C PHE A 160 16.29 5.90 -1.33
N ALA A 161 16.85 5.73 -0.14
CA ALA A 161 18.15 5.11 0.07
C ALA A 161 17.99 3.94 1.05
N LYS A 162 18.82 2.90 0.88
CA LYS A 162 18.86 1.76 1.81
C LYS A 162 19.36 2.24 3.18
N GLY A 163 18.71 1.80 4.24
CA GLY A 163 19.13 2.08 5.61
C GLY A 163 20.16 1.09 6.17
N ASP A 164 20.34 -0.07 5.54
CA ASP A 164 21.38 -1.07 5.74
C ASP A 164 21.44 -2.00 4.50
N LEU A 165 22.37 -2.96 4.47
CA LEU A 165 22.47 -3.93 3.34
C LEU A 165 21.22 -4.81 3.17
N PHE A 166 20.42 -4.97 4.23
CA PHE A 166 19.27 -5.87 4.31
C PHE A 166 17.92 -5.13 4.19
N CYS A 167 17.98 -3.83 3.87
CA CYS A 167 16.86 -3.04 3.37
C CYS A 167 16.48 -3.61 2.02
#